data_AF-A0A1H5H1P1-F1
#
_entry.id   AF-A0A1H5H1P1-F1
#
_cell.length_a   1.000
_cell.length_b   1.000
_cell.length_c   1.000
_cell.angle_alpha   90.00
_cell.angle_beta   90.00
_cell.angle_gamma   90.00
#
_symmetry.space_group_name_H-M   'P 1'
#
loop_
_entity.id
_entity.type
_entity.pdbx_description
1 polymer ?
#
loop_
_entity_poly.entity_id
_entity_poly.type
_entity_poly.pdbx_seq_one_letter_code
_entity_poly.pdbx_strand_id
1 'polypeptide(L)'
;MKVTLLGTGKLGHAQLATVAKDLGRDDLELTLISWQPPLGPVADVVPHVIVLSGSGAAAPAPAAAAPAAAAPAPPSPPVAPAPARPVSRLRKLVRQYKAGRLAARYWSRLRSRPEALAAATGADLVVVLDSRALRAGWHLARRPSAPRVLNGAAAAGRELAAR
;
A
#
# COMPACT_ATOMS: atom_id res chain seq x y z
N MET A 1 -13.48 -1.66 17.15
CA MET A 1 -13.91 -2.12 15.79
C MET A 1 -12.69 -2.57 15.00
N LYS A 2 -12.76 -3.69 14.26
CA LYS A 2 -11.62 -4.24 13.51
C LYS A 2 -11.52 -3.63 12.11
N VAL A 3 -10.40 -2.96 11.83
CA VAL A 3 -10.16 -2.28 10.56
C VAL A 3 -8.90 -2.81 9.90
N THR A 4 -9.03 -3.37 8.70
CA THR A 4 -7.90 -3.86 7.91
C THR A 4 -7.54 -2.88 6.80
N LEU A 5 -6.30 -2.40 6.80
CA LEU A 5 -5.72 -1.53 5.78
C LEU A 5 -5.02 -2.37 4.71
N LEU A 6 -5.36 -2.17 3.43
CA LEU A 6 -4.70 -2.83 2.30
C LEU A 6 -3.80 -1.85 1.57
N GLY A 7 -2.49 -2.16 1.51
CA GLY A 7 -1.52 -1.31 0.83
C GLY A 7 -0.47 -2.11 0.05
N THR A 8 0.02 -1.55 -1.05
CA THR A 8 1.09 -2.11 -1.87
C THR A 8 2.34 -1.24 -1.91
N GLY A 9 2.23 0.02 -1.47
CA GLY A 9 3.32 0.98 -1.39
C GLY A 9 4.21 0.77 -0.16
N LYS A 10 5.34 1.49 -0.14
CA LYS A 10 6.15 1.67 1.07
C LYS A 10 5.45 2.69 1.96
N LEU A 11 4.77 2.20 2.98
CA LEU A 11 4.04 3.04 3.93
C LEU A 11 4.99 3.45 5.05
N GLY A 12 5.15 4.76 5.25
CA GLY A 12 5.89 5.31 6.37
C GLY A 12 4.98 5.64 7.55
N HIS A 13 5.57 5.87 8.71
CA HIS A 13 4.84 6.28 9.92
C HIS A 13 3.94 7.49 9.67
N ALA A 14 4.44 8.55 9.04
CA ALA A 14 3.66 9.76 8.74
C ALA A 14 2.42 9.50 7.86
N GLN A 15 2.53 8.59 6.89
CA GLN A 15 1.41 8.21 6.03
C GLN A 15 0.36 7.42 6.82
N LEU A 16 0.80 6.48 7.67
CA LEU A 16 -0.11 5.72 8.52
C LEU A 16 -0.77 6.60 9.59
N ALA A 17 -0.03 7.55 10.16
CA ALA A 17 -0.59 8.52 11.11
C ALA A 17 -1.65 9.40 10.44
N THR A 18 -1.44 9.78 9.17
CA THR A 18 -2.46 10.50 8.39
C THR A 18 -3.68 9.61 8.13
N VAL A 19 -3.48 8.34 7.80
CA VAL A 19 -4.58 7.37 7.64
C VAL A 19 -5.35 7.19 8.94
N ALA A 20 -4.68 7.04 10.08
CA ALA A 20 -5.31 6.92 11.39
C ALA A 20 -6.11 8.19 11.74
N LYS A 21 -5.51 9.37 11.51
CA LYS A 21 -6.20 10.65 11.68
C LYS A 21 -7.42 10.77 10.77
N ASP A 22 -7.31 10.36 9.51
CA ASP A 22 -8.41 10.38 8.55
C ASP A 22 -9.55 9.43 8.96
N LEU A 23 -9.25 8.33 9.65
CA LEU A 23 -10.27 7.44 10.22
C LEU A 23 -11.01 8.09 11.41
N GLY A 24 -10.37 9.05 12.09
CA GLY A 24 -11.01 9.91 13.10
C GLY A 24 -11.40 9.20 14.40
N ARG A 25 -10.90 7.99 14.63
CA ARG A 25 -11.16 7.18 15.83
C ARG A 25 -9.89 6.49 16.30
N ASP A 26 -9.62 6.59 17.60
CA ASP A 26 -8.44 6.02 18.25
C ASP A 26 -8.70 4.62 18.83
N ASP A 27 -9.97 4.20 18.93
CA ASP A 27 -10.43 2.90 19.45
C ASP A 27 -10.49 1.78 18.40
N LEU A 28 -9.79 1.95 17.28
CA LEU A 28 -9.79 1.02 16.16
C LEU A 28 -8.66 -0.02 16.29
N GLU A 29 -9.01 -1.30 16.13
CA GLU A 29 -8.02 -2.37 16.00
C GLU A 29 -7.50 -2.39 14.57
N LEU A 30 -6.38 -1.69 14.33
CA LEU A 30 -5.79 -1.52 13.00
C LEU A 30 -4.87 -2.70 12.64
N THR A 31 -5.16 -3.34 11.50
CA THR A 31 -4.29 -4.35 10.89
C THR A 31 -3.86 -3.90 9.50
N LEU A 32 -2.57 -3.78 9.22
CA LEU A 32 -2.05 -3.44 7.90
C LEU A 32 -1.60 -4.69 7.16
N ILE A 33 -2.19 -4.96 6.00
CA ILE A 33 -1.72 -5.96 5.05
C ILE A 33 -0.99 -5.24 3.93
N SER A 34 0.34 -5.20 4.02
CA SER A 34 1.18 -4.47 3.06
C SER A 34 1.85 -5.43 2.07
N TRP A 35 2.09 -4.96 0.83
CA TRP A 35 3.00 -5.68 -0.06
C TRP A 35 4.42 -5.59 0.49
N GLN A 36 4.92 -4.40 0.80
CA GLN A 36 6.29 -4.17 1.29
C GLN A 36 6.31 -3.88 2.79
N PRO A 37 7.43 -4.16 3.49
CA PRO A 37 7.57 -3.75 4.89
C PRO A 37 7.48 -2.22 5.02
N PRO A 38 6.92 -1.71 6.13
CA PRO A 38 6.90 -0.28 6.44
C PRO A 38 8.32 0.31 6.53
N LEU A 39 8.46 1.62 6.29
CA LEU A 39 9.76 2.33 6.28
C LEU A 39 10.36 2.60 7.67
N GLY A 40 9.81 2.02 8.73
CA GLY A 40 10.22 2.23 10.11
C GLY A 40 9.27 1.54 11.10
N PRO A 41 9.47 1.74 12.41
CA PRO A 41 8.52 1.27 13.42
C PRO A 41 7.18 1.99 13.23
N VAL A 42 6.11 1.21 13.18
CA VAL A 42 4.73 1.70 13.02
C VAL A 42 3.77 1.03 13.99
N ALA A 43 4.28 0.27 14.96
CA ALA A 43 3.49 -0.50 15.92
C ALA A 43 2.60 0.40 16.80
N ASP A 44 3.06 1.63 17.05
CA ASP A 44 2.31 2.63 17.83
C ASP A 44 1.04 3.11 17.11
N VAL A 45 1.00 3.01 15.78
CA VAL A 45 -0.14 3.44 14.95
C VAL A 45 -0.94 2.24 14.44
N VAL A 46 -0.23 1.18 14.05
CA VAL A 46 -0.84 -0.04 13.53
C VAL A 46 -0.23 -1.23 14.29
N PRO A 47 -0.93 -1.79 15.27
CA PRO A 47 -0.40 -2.83 16.13
C PRO A 47 -0.08 -4.13 15.37
N HIS A 48 -0.81 -4.42 14.29
CA HIS A 48 -0.61 -5.64 13.51
C HIS A 48 -0.24 -5.35 12.06
N VAL A 49 0.93 -5.83 11.62
CA VAL A 49 1.43 -5.67 10.25
C VAL A 49 1.73 -7.02 9.62
N ILE A 50 1.08 -7.30 8.49
CA ILE A 50 1.25 -8.52 7.69
C ILE A 50 1.87 -8.14 6.35
N VAL A 51 3.15 -8.48 6.15
CA VAL A 51 3.90 -8.16 4.92
C VAL A 51 3.83 -9.31 3.93
N LEU A 52 3.24 -9.09 2.75
CA LEU A 52 3.02 -10.10 1.71
C LEU A 52 4.23 -10.37 0.79
N SER A 53 5.16 -9.41 0.64
CA SER A 53 6.38 -9.57 -0.16
C SER A 53 7.48 -10.23 0.66
N GLY A 54 7.31 -11.51 0.97
CA GLY A 54 8.34 -12.29 1.65
C GLY A 54 7.79 -13.63 2.08
N SER A 55 8.52 -14.71 1.82
CA SER A 55 8.29 -16.00 2.46
C SER A 55 8.75 -15.88 3.92
N GLY A 56 7.83 -15.94 4.89
CA GLY A 56 8.16 -16.03 6.31
C GLY A 56 8.89 -14.82 6.92
N ALA A 57 8.99 -14.81 8.25
CA ALA A 57 9.44 -13.70 9.09
C ALA A 57 10.85 -13.16 8.78
N ALA A 58 11.07 -11.87 9.04
CA ALA A 58 12.25 -11.34 9.76
C ALA A 58 12.19 -9.81 9.89
N ALA A 59 12.43 -9.35 11.13
CA ALA A 59 12.71 -7.98 11.53
C ALA A 59 14.06 -7.46 10.92
N PRO A 60 14.42 -6.19 11.09
CA PRO A 60 15.20 -5.41 10.13
C PRO A 60 16.70 -5.72 10.16
N ALA A 61 17.33 -5.80 9.00
CA ALA A 61 18.77 -5.67 8.88
C ALA A 61 19.13 -4.19 8.71
N PRO A 62 20.08 -3.64 9.50
CA PRO A 62 20.56 -2.27 9.32
C PRO A 62 21.40 -2.23 8.04
N ALA A 63 20.93 -1.53 7.02
CA ALA A 63 21.75 -1.25 5.86
C ALA A 63 22.69 -0.10 6.20
N ALA A 64 23.94 -0.52 6.42
CA ALA A 64 25.12 0.29 6.65
C ALA A 64 25.27 1.46 5.66
N ALA A 65 25.89 2.52 6.17
CA ALA A 65 26.39 3.65 5.42
C ALA A 65 27.27 3.23 4.24
N ALA A 66 27.13 3.94 3.12
CA ALA A 66 28.06 3.93 1.99
C ALA A 66 28.13 5.34 1.39
N PRO A 67 29.26 5.69 0.75
CA PRO A 67 29.99 6.94 1.00
C PRO A 67 29.62 8.11 0.07
N ALA A 68 30.03 9.30 0.51
CA ALA A 68 30.15 10.49 -0.31
C ALA A 68 31.26 10.33 -1.36
N ALA A 69 30.98 10.69 -2.62
CA ALA A 69 31.94 11.29 -3.56
C ALA A 69 31.24 11.68 -4.87
N ALA A 70 31.34 12.96 -5.26
CA ALA A 70 31.93 13.44 -6.53
C ALA A 70 31.33 14.79 -6.95
N ALA A 71 32.22 15.77 -7.11
CA ALA A 71 31.97 17.13 -7.57
C ALA A 71 31.43 17.19 -9.02
N PRO A 72 30.73 18.28 -9.40
CA PRO A 72 30.06 18.40 -10.71
C PRO A 72 31.04 18.73 -11.85
N ALA A 73 30.86 18.07 -12.99
CA ALA A 73 31.52 18.42 -14.27
C ALA A 73 30.65 19.39 -15.09
N PRO A 74 31.24 20.28 -15.92
CA PRO A 74 30.55 21.39 -16.58
C PRO A 74 29.63 20.98 -17.76
N PRO A 75 28.65 21.82 -18.14
CA PRO A 75 27.61 21.48 -19.12
C PRO A 75 28.07 21.59 -20.59
N SER A 76 27.63 20.63 -21.42
CA SER A 76 27.73 20.67 -22.89
C SER A 76 26.55 21.43 -23.53
N PRO A 77 26.72 22.06 -24.71
CA PRO A 77 25.73 22.97 -25.31
C PRO A 77 24.47 22.28 -25.86
N PRO A 78 23.35 23.02 -26.01
CA PRO A 78 22.03 22.47 -26.30
C PRO A 78 21.86 22.03 -27.76
N VAL A 79 21.57 20.74 -27.96
CA VAL A 79 21.04 20.21 -29.22
C VAL A 79 19.53 20.47 -29.28
N ALA A 80 19.05 21.01 -30.40
CA ALA A 80 17.66 21.39 -30.64
C ALA A 80 16.66 20.22 -30.42
N PRO A 81 15.46 20.46 -29.85
CA PRO A 81 14.49 19.40 -29.60
C PRO A 81 13.79 18.94 -30.89
N ALA A 82 14.05 17.70 -31.29
CA ALA A 82 13.21 16.96 -32.22
C ALA A 82 11.78 16.77 -31.63
N PRO A 83 10.72 16.64 -32.47
CA PRO A 83 9.34 16.64 -31.99
C PRO A 83 9.04 15.46 -31.06
N ALA A 84 8.80 15.75 -29.79
CA ALA A 84 8.45 14.77 -28.77
C ALA A 84 6.98 14.39 -28.84
N ARG A 85 6.64 13.18 -29.35
CA ARG A 85 5.47 12.33 -28.95
C ARG A 85 5.46 11.05 -29.81
N PRO A 86 5.72 9.86 -29.22
CA PRO A 86 4.63 9.00 -28.71
C PRO A 86 4.98 8.17 -27.45
N VAL A 87 6.18 8.35 -26.87
CA VAL A 87 6.65 7.58 -25.71
C VAL A 87 5.77 7.69 -24.46
N SER A 88 4.99 8.76 -24.32
CA SER A 88 4.13 8.98 -23.14
C SER A 88 2.96 7.99 -23.05
N ARG A 89 2.33 7.62 -24.18
CA ARG A 89 1.23 6.63 -24.21
C ARG A 89 1.73 5.22 -23.94
N LEU A 90 2.85 4.84 -24.56
CA LEU A 90 3.48 3.54 -24.30
C LEU A 90 3.94 3.41 -22.84
N ARG A 91 4.59 4.44 -22.29
CA ARG A 91 4.97 4.48 -20.86
C ARG A 91 3.75 4.35 -19.95
N LYS A 92 2.64 5.01 -20.28
CA LYS A 92 1.37 4.91 -19.53
C LYS A 92 0.82 3.48 -19.56
N LEU A 93 0.77 2.84 -20.73
CA LEU A 93 0.31 1.46 -20.88
C LEU A 93 1.19 0.47 -20.12
N VAL A 94 2.52 0.61 -20.23
CA VAL A 94 3.46 -0.23 -19.47
C VAL A 94 3.27 -0.04 -17.96
N ARG A 95 3.05 1.19 -17.49
CA ARG A 95 2.77 1.47 -16.08
C ARG A 95 1.44 0.83 -15.64
N GLN A 96 0.39 0.93 -16.44
CA GLN A 96 -0.90 0.29 -16.17
C GLN A 96 -0.78 -1.23 -16.12
N TYR A 97 -0.08 -1.83 -17.09
CA TYR A 97 0.16 -3.27 -17.11
C TYR A 97 0.96 -3.75 -15.89
N LYS A 98 2.05 -3.04 -15.53
CA LYS A 98 2.83 -3.32 -14.32
C LYS A 98 1.97 -3.20 -13.06
N ALA A 99 1.14 -2.16 -12.96
CA ALA A 99 0.22 -1.97 -11.84
C ALA A 99 -0.83 -3.10 -11.75
N GLY A 100 -1.42 -3.49 -12.89
CA GLY A 100 -2.36 -4.60 -12.97
C GLY A 100 -1.74 -5.95 -12.59
N ARG A 101 -0.48 -6.20 -13.01
CA ARG A 101 0.27 -7.39 -12.63
C ARG A 101 0.57 -7.41 -11.13
N LEU A 102 0.92 -6.27 -10.53
CA LEU A 102 1.11 -6.18 -9.09
C LEU A 102 -0.21 -6.42 -8.35
N ALA A 103 -1.32 -5.82 -8.80
CA ALA A 103 -2.63 -6.02 -8.20
C ALA A 103 -3.06 -7.50 -8.22
N ALA A 104 -2.83 -8.20 -9.33
CA ALA A 104 -3.08 -9.63 -9.45
C ALA A 104 -2.20 -10.46 -8.50
N ARG A 105 -0.90 -10.15 -8.43
CA ARG A 105 0.05 -10.83 -7.53
C ARG A 105 -0.27 -10.57 -6.06
N TYR A 106 -0.63 -9.34 -5.71
CA TYR A 106 -1.03 -8.95 -4.36
C TYR A 106 -2.24 -9.77 -3.92
N TRP A 107 -3.29 -9.80 -4.73
CA TRP A 107 -4.47 -10.64 -4.43
C TRP A 107 -4.11 -12.13 -4.33
N SER A 108 -3.30 -12.65 -5.25
CA SER A 108 -2.85 -14.04 -5.19
C SER A 108 -2.13 -14.35 -3.89
N ARG A 109 -1.22 -13.47 -3.44
CA ARG A 109 -0.48 -13.66 -2.19
C ARG A 109 -1.36 -13.52 -0.95
N LEU A 110 -2.27 -12.56 -0.94
CA LEU A 110 -3.25 -12.38 0.13
C LEU A 110 -4.11 -13.64 0.29
N ARG A 111 -4.64 -14.19 -0.82
CA ARG A 111 -5.44 -15.42 -0.80
C ARG A 111 -4.64 -16.65 -0.39
N SER A 112 -3.37 -16.74 -0.79
CA SER A 112 -2.51 -17.87 -0.43
C SER A 112 -2.01 -17.82 1.02
N ARG A 113 -2.20 -16.72 1.74
CA ARG A 113 -1.82 -16.60 3.15
C ARG A 113 -3.05 -16.66 4.04
N PRO A 114 -3.23 -17.74 4.83
CA PRO A 114 -4.44 -17.92 5.65
C PRO A 114 -4.58 -16.80 6.67
N GLU A 115 -3.49 -16.38 7.31
CA GLU A 115 -3.48 -15.28 8.28
C GLU A 115 -3.95 -13.95 7.68
N ALA A 116 -3.39 -13.56 6.52
CA ALA A 116 -3.77 -12.33 5.83
C ALA A 116 -5.23 -12.36 5.36
N LEU A 117 -5.67 -13.51 4.84
CA LEU A 117 -7.04 -13.68 4.39
C LEU A 117 -8.02 -13.65 5.55
N ALA A 118 -7.70 -14.32 6.66
CA ALA A 118 -8.51 -14.35 7.87
C ALA A 118 -8.64 -12.96 8.50
N ALA A 119 -7.53 -12.21 8.61
CA ALA A 119 -7.54 -10.83 9.08
C ALA A 119 -8.43 -9.94 8.20
N ALA A 120 -8.31 -10.06 6.87
CA ALA A 120 -9.14 -9.29 5.95
C ALA A 120 -10.63 -9.66 6.02
N THR A 121 -10.98 -10.95 6.13
CA THR A 121 -12.39 -11.40 6.17
C THR A 121 -13.04 -11.24 7.54
N GLY A 122 -12.25 -11.25 8.62
CA GLY A 122 -12.74 -11.06 9.99
C GLY A 122 -12.81 -9.58 10.41
N ALA A 123 -12.46 -8.66 9.52
CA ALA A 123 -12.56 -7.23 9.78
C ALA A 123 -13.99 -6.73 9.60
N ASP A 124 -14.40 -5.76 10.40
CA ASP A 124 -15.67 -5.05 10.21
C ASP A 124 -15.59 -4.13 8.98
N LEU A 125 -14.40 -3.56 8.76
CA LEU A 125 -14.10 -2.65 7.67
C LEU A 125 -12.73 -2.93 7.05
N VAL A 126 -12.68 -2.93 5.73
CA VAL A 126 -11.45 -3.01 4.93
C VAL A 126 -11.25 -1.69 4.19
N VAL A 127 -10.10 -1.06 4.37
CA VAL A 127 -9.75 0.21 3.75
C VAL A 127 -8.64 -0.01 2.73
N VAL A 128 -8.92 0.31 1.47
CA VAL A 128 -7.96 0.23 0.38
C VAL A 128 -7.18 1.53 0.28
N LEU A 129 -5.87 1.49 0.52
CA LEU A 129 -5.02 2.69 0.56
C LEU A 129 -4.48 3.12 -0.81
N ASP A 130 -4.37 2.19 -1.77
CA ASP A 130 -3.86 2.50 -3.09
C ASP A 130 -4.52 1.71 -4.23
N SER A 131 -4.39 2.25 -5.45
CA SER A 131 -5.06 1.70 -6.64
C SER A 131 -4.68 0.26 -6.97
N ARG A 132 -3.52 -0.23 -6.53
CA ARG A 132 -3.08 -1.60 -6.81
C ARG A 132 -3.68 -2.60 -5.83
N ALA A 133 -4.14 -2.15 -4.66
CA ALA A 133 -4.89 -2.95 -3.70
C ALA A 133 -6.40 -3.02 -4.02
N LEU A 134 -6.93 -2.17 -4.92
CA LEU A 134 -8.36 -2.15 -5.31
C LEU A 134 -8.88 -3.51 -5.76
N ARG A 135 -8.06 -4.27 -6.51
CA ARG A 135 -8.45 -5.61 -6.97
C ARG A 135 -8.71 -6.54 -5.79
N ALA A 136 -7.89 -6.48 -4.75
CA ALA A 136 -8.09 -7.30 -3.56
C ALA A 136 -9.34 -6.87 -2.79
N GLY A 137 -9.54 -5.57 -2.59
CA GLY A 137 -10.76 -5.04 -1.99
C GLY A 137 -12.03 -5.48 -2.72
N TRP A 138 -12.04 -5.40 -4.06
CA TRP A 138 -13.18 -5.85 -4.87
C TRP A 138 -13.48 -7.35 -4.73
N HIS A 139 -12.44 -8.19 -4.67
CA HIS A 139 -12.64 -9.62 -4.43
C HIS A 139 -13.14 -9.92 -3.01
N LEU A 140 -12.71 -9.16 -2.00
CA LEU A 140 -13.20 -9.30 -0.62
C LEU A 140 -14.67 -8.90 -0.50
N ALA A 141 -15.08 -7.80 -1.14
CA ALA A 141 -16.46 -7.31 -1.14
C ALA A 141 -17.46 -8.29 -1.79
N ARG A 142 -16.98 -9.21 -2.63
CA ARG A 142 -17.81 -10.22 -3.33
C ARG A 142 -18.01 -11.51 -2.54
N ARG A 143 -17.41 -11.63 -1.35
CA ARG A 143 -17.55 -12.84 -0.54
C ARG A 143 -18.89 -12.88 0.22
N PRO A 144 -19.42 -14.07 0.56
CA PRO A 144 -20.67 -14.18 1.32
C PRO A 144 -20.57 -13.55 2.71
N SER A 145 -19.41 -13.67 3.36
CA SER A 145 -19.07 -13.01 4.63
C SER A 145 -18.25 -11.74 4.39
N ALA A 146 -18.60 -10.96 3.36
CA ALA A 146 -17.79 -9.84 2.93
C ALA A 146 -17.72 -8.75 4.01
N PRO A 147 -16.51 -8.35 4.43
CA PRO A 147 -16.34 -7.14 5.21
C PRO A 147 -16.75 -5.94 4.36
N ARG A 148 -17.11 -4.83 5.01
CA ARG A 148 -17.39 -3.60 4.27
C ARG A 148 -16.09 -3.06 3.68
N VAL A 149 -16.04 -2.78 2.39
CA VAL A 149 -14.80 -2.33 1.71
C VAL A 149 -14.95 -0.88 1.28
N LEU A 150 -14.01 -0.04 1.71
CA LEU A 150 -13.96 1.37 1.35
C LEU A 150 -12.63 1.72 0.71
N ASN A 151 -12.67 2.62 -0.26
CA ASN A 151 -11.49 3.08 -0.99
C ASN A 151 -11.02 4.42 -0.40
N GLY A 152 -9.85 4.40 0.23
CA GLY A 152 -9.23 5.56 0.87
C GLY A 152 -9.64 5.76 2.32
N ALA A 153 -8.71 6.28 3.13
CA ALA A 153 -8.87 6.52 4.55
C ALA A 153 -9.93 7.59 4.85
N ALA A 154 -9.93 8.72 4.13
CA ALA A 154 -10.92 9.78 4.33
C ALA A 154 -12.37 9.32 4.04
N ALA A 155 -12.57 8.43 3.06
CA ALA A 155 -13.89 7.85 2.81
C ALA A 155 -14.32 6.93 3.96
N ALA A 156 -13.38 6.15 4.49
CA ALA A 156 -13.58 5.32 5.66
C ALA A 156 -13.90 6.14 6.92
N GLY A 157 -13.19 7.23 7.17
CA GLY A 157 -13.48 8.13 8.29
C GLY A 157 -14.88 8.73 8.22
N ARG A 158 -15.33 9.18 7.05
CA ARG A 158 -16.70 9.69 6.88
C ARG A 158 -17.75 8.63 7.19
N GLU A 159 -17.52 7.39 6.77
CA GLU A 159 -18.45 6.28 7.07
C GLU A 159 -18.44 5.92 8.56
N LEU A 160 -17.28 5.97 9.21
CA LEU A 160 -17.15 5.75 10.63
C LEU A 160 -17.80 6.86 11.46
N ALA A 161 -17.70 8.11 11.01
CA ALA A 161 -18.34 9.26 11.66
C ALA A 161 -19.87 9.26 11.49
N ALA A 162 -20.39 8.65 10.42
CA ALA A 162 -21.82 8.50 10.19
C ALA A 162 -22.46 7.34 10.99
N ARG A 163 -21.66 6.60 11.76
CA ARG A 163 -22.06 5.43 12.57
C ARG A 163 -21.84 5.68 14.05
#